data_AF-A0A3R6W9W5-F1
#
_entry.id   AF-A0A3R6W9W5-F1
#
_cell.length_a   1.000
_cell.length_b   1.000
_cell.length_c   1.000
_cell.angle_alpha   90.00
_cell.angle_beta   90.00
_cell.angle_gamma   90.00
#
_symmetry.space_group_name_H-M   'P 1'
#
loop_
_entity.id
_entity.type
_entity.pdbx_description
1 polymer ?
#
loop_
_entity_poly.entity_id
_entity_poly.type
_entity_poly.pdbx_seq_one_letter_code
_entity_poly.pdbx_strand_id
1 'polypeptide(L)'
;MENYTDKFLFGLIEFFSWAKWLFFLALVLTLGDLKFGIEASRYRKDPIKRSRAVRRTMDKITSYIIWVVMAYSFGQAFGQPFGIDLLPLIILLVIYGVELESIYVNYFAARGKHVKVKFLNFFGKKTDIIEIEGDKNETDK
;
A
#
# COMPACT_ATOMS: atom_id res chain seq x y z
N MET A 1 4.70 -35.32 15.41
CA MET A 1 5.52 -34.31 14.73
C MET A 1 4.56 -33.33 14.08
N GLU A 2 4.54 -32.06 14.49
CA GLU A 2 3.89 -31.04 13.66
C GLU A 2 4.65 -30.93 12.34
N ASN A 3 3.93 -31.01 11.22
CA ASN A 3 4.55 -30.83 9.92
C ASN A 3 4.91 -29.36 9.71
N TYR A 4 5.91 -29.08 8.87
CA TYR A 4 6.33 -27.70 8.54
C TYR A 4 5.16 -26.81 8.10
N THR A 5 4.20 -27.40 7.38
CA THR A 5 2.96 -26.75 6.96
C THR A 5 2.14 -26.26 8.15
N ASP A 6 2.01 -27.07 9.20
CA ASP A 6 1.21 -26.74 10.38
C ASP A 6 1.80 -25.53 11.10
N LYS A 7 3.13 -25.52 11.30
CA LYS A 7 3.85 -24.39 11.90
C LYS A 7 3.70 -23.11 11.10
N PHE A 8 3.77 -23.20 9.77
CA PHE A 8 3.57 -22.03 8.91
C PHE A 8 2.15 -21.48 9.01
N LEU A 9 1.13 -22.36 8.99
CA LEU A 9 -0.27 -21.99 9.09
C LEU A 9 -0.61 -21.37 10.46
N PHE A 10 -0.11 -21.94 11.55
CA PHE A 10 -0.27 -21.36 12.89
C PHE A 10 0.35 -19.97 12.98
N GLY A 11 1.60 -19.81 12.52
CA GLY A 11 2.25 -18.50 12.52
C GLY A 11 1.54 -17.47 11.61
N LEU A 12 0.93 -17.91 10.50
CA LEU A 12 0.11 -17.05 9.64
C LEU A 12 -1.16 -16.57 10.37
N ILE A 13 -1.82 -17.46 11.12
CA ILE A 13 -3.01 -17.11 11.92
C ILE A 13 -2.65 -16.14 13.04
N GLU A 14 -1.53 -16.35 13.73
CA GLU A 14 -1.01 -15.41 14.72
C GLU A 14 -0.72 -14.04 14.09
N PHE A 15 -0.10 -14.04 12.91
CA PHE A 15 0.15 -12.82 12.16
C PHE A 15 -1.14 -12.11 11.75
N PHE A 16 -2.20 -12.84 11.38
CA PHE A 16 -3.51 -12.24 11.10
C PHE A 16 -4.13 -11.60 12.34
N SER A 17 -3.99 -12.25 13.51
CA SER A 17 -4.44 -11.67 14.79
C SER A 17 -3.70 -10.38 15.12
N TRP A 18 -2.39 -10.33 14.85
CA TRP A 18 -1.60 -9.11 14.99
C TRP A 18 -2.00 -8.04 13.96
N ALA A 19 -2.21 -8.42 12.71
CA ALA A 19 -2.57 -7.55 11.60
C ALA A 19 -4.07 -7.14 11.58
N LYS A 20 -4.88 -7.54 12.57
CA LYS A 20 -6.33 -7.24 12.63
C LYS A 20 -6.67 -5.75 12.46
N TRP A 21 -5.82 -4.87 13.00
CA TRP A 21 -6.00 -3.42 12.88
C TRP A 21 -5.75 -2.93 11.46
N LEU A 22 -4.83 -3.58 10.74
CA LEU A 22 -4.58 -3.30 9.32
C LEU A 22 -5.78 -3.77 8.49
N PHE A 23 -6.33 -4.95 8.75
CA PHE A 23 -7.57 -5.38 8.09
C PHE A 23 -8.75 -4.43 8.33
N PHE A 24 -8.88 -3.91 9.54
CA PHE A 24 -9.87 -2.87 9.84
C PHE A 24 -9.61 -1.59 9.04
N LEU A 25 -8.36 -1.14 8.96
CA LEU A 25 -7.96 0.00 8.13
C LEU A 25 -8.29 -0.26 6.64
N ALA A 26 -7.95 -1.43 6.09
CA ALA A 26 -8.27 -1.83 4.72
C ALA A 26 -9.77 -1.77 4.43
N LEU A 27 -10.60 -2.19 5.38
CA LEU A 27 -12.06 -2.11 5.26
C LEU A 27 -12.50 -0.64 5.16
N VAL A 28 -12.01 0.23 6.05
CA VAL A 28 -12.33 1.67 6.04
C VAL A 28 -11.86 2.32 4.73
N LEU A 29 -10.65 2.00 4.27
CA LEU A 29 -10.10 2.50 3.01
C LEU A 29 -10.92 2.04 1.79
N THR A 30 -11.34 0.78 1.78
CA THR A 30 -12.18 0.22 0.71
C THR A 30 -13.55 0.90 0.64
N LEU A 31 -14.19 1.13 1.80
CA LEU A 31 -15.45 1.87 1.88
C LEU A 31 -15.29 3.33 1.44
N GLY A 32 -14.19 3.98 1.82
CA GLY A 32 -13.82 5.31 1.36
C GLY A 32 -13.66 5.36 -0.16
N ASP A 33 -12.92 4.42 -0.75
CA ASP A 33 -12.73 4.34 -2.20
C ASP A 33 -14.06 4.16 -2.94
N LEU A 34 -14.94 3.30 -2.43
CA LEU A 34 -16.25 3.08 -3.01
C LEU A 34 -17.09 4.37 -2.99
N LYS A 35 -17.12 5.06 -1.84
CA LYS A 35 -17.85 6.33 -1.68
C LYS A 35 -17.33 7.38 -2.66
N PHE A 36 -16.02 7.63 -2.67
CA PHE A 36 -15.42 8.64 -3.53
C PHE A 36 -15.45 8.24 -5.01
N GLY A 37 -15.43 6.95 -5.34
CA GLY A 37 -15.58 6.46 -6.71
C GLY A 37 -16.96 6.70 -7.27
N ILE A 38 -18.00 6.49 -6.47
CA ILE A 38 -19.37 6.83 -6.85
C ILE A 38 -19.51 8.34 -7.05
N GLU A 39 -18.95 9.14 -6.14
CA GLU A 39 -19.00 10.60 -6.21
C GLU A 39 -18.25 11.15 -7.44
N ALA A 40 -17.07 10.60 -7.75
CA ALA A 40 -16.30 10.94 -8.94
C ALA A 40 -17.03 10.55 -10.25
N SER A 41 -17.66 9.36 -10.31
CA SER A 41 -18.49 8.98 -11.47
C SER A 41 -19.71 9.89 -11.61
N ARG A 42 -20.33 10.31 -10.51
CA ARG A 42 -21.46 11.24 -10.52
C ARG A 42 -21.05 12.62 -11.03
N TYR A 43 -19.88 13.11 -10.62
CA TYR A 43 -19.30 14.36 -11.13
C TYR A 43 -19.02 14.30 -12.65
N ARG A 44 -18.49 13.17 -13.13
CA ARG A 44 -18.21 12.93 -14.56
C ARG A 44 -19.45 12.61 -15.40
N LYS A 45 -20.63 12.47 -14.79
CA LYS A 45 -21.87 11.99 -15.42
C LYS A 45 -21.73 10.63 -16.11
N ASP A 46 -20.79 9.80 -15.64
CA ASP A 46 -20.59 8.44 -16.14
C ASP A 46 -21.70 7.51 -15.62
N PRO A 47 -22.16 6.52 -16.41
CA PRO A 47 -23.15 5.56 -15.96
C PRO A 47 -22.57 4.68 -14.83
N ILE A 48 -23.19 4.74 -13.65
CA ILE A 48 -22.78 3.98 -12.47
C ILE A 48 -23.22 2.52 -12.63
N LYS A 49 -22.29 1.64 -13.02
CA LYS A 49 -22.52 0.19 -13.11
C LYS A 49 -22.21 -0.49 -11.77
N ARG A 50 -23.25 -0.94 -11.05
CA ARG A 50 -23.13 -1.70 -9.77
C ARG A 50 -22.13 -2.86 -9.86
N SER A 51 -22.19 -3.65 -10.96
CA SER A 51 -21.27 -4.77 -11.20
C SER A 51 -19.79 -4.36 -11.20
N ARG A 52 -19.45 -3.19 -11.78
CA ARG A 52 -18.07 -2.69 -11.81
C ARG A 52 -17.59 -2.30 -10.41
N ALA A 53 -18.47 -1.68 -9.62
CA ALA A 53 -18.14 -1.25 -8.25
C ALA A 53 -17.91 -2.46 -7.33
N VAL A 54 -18.75 -3.49 -7.41
CA VAL A 54 -18.59 -4.74 -6.65
C VAL A 54 -17.30 -5.44 -7.06
N ARG A 55 -17.01 -5.57 -8.36
CA ARG A 55 -15.77 -6.19 -8.85
C ARG A 55 -14.54 -5.47 -8.29
N ARG A 56 -14.51 -4.13 -8.37
CA ARG A 56 -13.40 -3.33 -7.84
C ARG A 56 -13.24 -3.48 -6.32
N THR A 57 -14.34 -3.61 -5.60
CA THR A 57 -14.32 -3.84 -4.14
C THR A 57 -13.73 -5.22 -3.83
N MET A 58 -14.16 -6.28 -4.53
CA MET A 58 -13.61 -7.62 -4.37
C MET A 58 -12.14 -7.70 -4.76
N ASP A 59 -11.74 -7.02 -5.84
CA ASP A 59 -10.34 -6.94 -6.27
C ASP A 59 -9.47 -6.30 -5.17
N LYS A 60 -9.95 -5.24 -4.51
CA LYS A 60 -9.26 -4.61 -3.38
C LYS A 60 -9.15 -5.55 -2.18
N ILE A 61 -10.26 -6.16 -1.75
CA ILE A 61 -10.27 -7.11 -0.62
C ILE A 61 -9.28 -8.25 -0.87
N THR A 62 -9.32 -8.83 -2.07
CA THR A 62 -8.41 -9.91 -2.47
C THR A 62 -6.96 -9.44 -2.46
N SER A 63 -6.70 -8.23 -2.97
CA SER A 63 -5.36 -7.65 -2.95
C SER A 63 -4.84 -7.49 -1.51
N TYR A 64 -5.63 -6.97 -0.58
CA TYR A 64 -5.23 -6.86 0.83
C TYR A 64 -4.86 -8.21 1.45
N ILE A 65 -5.67 -9.24 1.23
CA ILE A 65 -5.40 -10.58 1.76
C ILE A 65 -4.07 -11.11 1.22
N ILE A 66 -3.86 -11.01 -0.10
CA ILE A 66 -2.62 -11.45 -0.75
C ILE A 66 -1.42 -10.68 -0.21
N TRP A 67 -1.54 -9.36 -0.05
CA TRP A 67 -0.46 -8.52 0.48
C TRP A 67 -0.09 -8.85 1.92
N VAL A 68 -1.07 -9.19 2.77
CA VAL A 68 -0.81 -9.64 4.15
C VAL A 68 -0.08 -10.99 4.17
N VAL A 69 -0.56 -11.97 3.40
CA VAL A 69 0.09 -13.29 3.28
C VAL A 69 1.51 -13.14 2.71
N MET A 70 1.68 -12.27 1.72
CA MET A 70 2.98 -11.98 1.13
C MET A 70 3.92 -11.34 2.15
N ALA A 71 3.48 -10.30 2.88
CA ALA A 71 4.30 -9.63 3.89
C ALA A 71 4.77 -10.61 4.98
N TYR A 72 3.90 -11.51 5.43
CA TYR A 72 4.27 -12.58 6.34
C TYR A 72 5.33 -13.51 5.74
N SER A 73 5.12 -13.94 4.49
CA SER A 73 6.05 -14.83 3.79
C SER A 73 7.43 -14.19 3.63
N PHE A 74 7.49 -12.88 3.34
CA PHE A 74 8.74 -12.12 3.30
C PHE A 74 9.36 -11.94 4.69
N GLY A 75 8.55 -11.79 5.74
CA GLY A 75 9.01 -11.81 7.13
C GLY A 75 9.73 -13.11 7.49
N GLN A 76 9.16 -14.24 7.08
CA GLN A 76 9.78 -15.55 7.32
C GLN A 76 11.01 -15.79 6.45
N ALA A 77 10.95 -15.42 5.16
CA ALA A 77 12.03 -15.68 4.21
C ALA A 77 13.21 -14.71 4.35
N PHE A 78 12.97 -13.46 4.75
CA PHE A 78 13.98 -12.40 4.80
C PHE A 78 14.01 -11.68 6.15
N GLY A 79 12.87 -11.40 6.78
CA GLY A 79 12.84 -10.72 8.08
C GLY A 79 13.63 -11.49 9.15
N GLN A 80 13.33 -12.76 9.33
CA GLN A 80 14.00 -13.62 10.31
C GLN A 80 15.50 -13.83 10.02
N PRO A 81 15.94 -14.20 8.79
CA PRO A 81 17.36 -14.42 8.53
C PRO A 81 18.22 -13.15 8.62
N PHE A 82 17.66 -11.98 8.32
CA PHE A 82 18.38 -10.70 8.36
C PHE A 82 18.17 -9.92 9.67
N GLY A 83 17.42 -10.45 10.65
CA GLY A 83 17.15 -9.79 11.93
C GLY A 83 16.27 -8.53 11.81
N ILE A 84 15.43 -8.46 10.77
CA ILE A 84 14.53 -7.34 10.50
C ILE A 84 13.09 -7.76 10.87
N ASP A 85 12.79 -7.78 12.16
CA ASP A 85 11.48 -8.22 12.68
C ASP A 85 10.32 -7.36 12.17
N LEU A 86 10.60 -6.09 11.84
CA LEU A 86 9.61 -5.14 11.34
C LEU A 86 9.39 -5.20 9.82
N LEU A 87 10.07 -6.10 9.09
CA LEU A 87 9.97 -6.18 7.64
C LEU A 87 8.53 -6.35 7.13
N PRO A 88 7.69 -7.23 7.71
CA PRO A 88 6.29 -7.36 7.29
C PRO A 88 5.50 -6.06 7.48
N LEU A 89 5.73 -5.33 8.57
CA LEU A 89 5.07 -4.05 8.85
C LEU A 89 5.46 -3.00 7.80
N ILE A 90 6.75 -2.90 7.47
CA ILE A 90 7.26 -1.95 6.48
C ILE A 90 6.63 -2.22 5.11
N ILE A 91 6.59 -3.48 4.69
CA ILE A 91 5.95 -3.90 3.43
C ILE A 91 4.47 -3.47 3.42
N LEU A 92 3.73 -3.76 4.49
CA LEU A 92 2.31 -3.40 4.59
C LEU A 92 2.10 -1.88 4.57
N LEU A 93 2.93 -1.10 5.27
CA LEU A 93 2.83 0.36 5.26
C LEU A 93 3.04 0.94 3.86
N VAL A 94 4.01 0.43 3.09
CA VAL A 94 4.25 0.88 1.71
C VAL A 94 3.03 0.58 0.83
N ILE A 95 2.47 -0.63 0.93
CA ILE A 95 1.31 -1.06 0.13
C ILE A 95 0.08 -0.18 0.44
N TYR A 96 -0.22 0.03 1.73
CA TYR A 96 -1.33 0.88 2.14
C TYR A 96 -1.12 2.33 1.70
N GLY A 97 0.14 2.82 1.73
CA GLY A 97 0.50 4.14 1.20
C GLY A 97 0.18 4.28 -0.29
N VAL A 98 0.53 3.28 -1.10
CA VAL A 98 0.20 3.26 -2.54
C VAL A 98 -1.31 3.22 -2.77
N GLU A 99 -2.07 2.50 -1.97
CA GLU A 99 -3.54 2.48 -2.11
C GLU A 99 -4.21 3.77 -1.65
N LEU A 100 -3.67 4.43 -0.62
CA LEU A 100 -4.11 5.77 -0.22
C LEU A 100 -3.97 6.76 -1.38
N GLU A 101 -2.90 6.69 -2.18
CA GLU A 101 -2.79 7.51 -3.40
C GLU A 101 -3.99 7.32 -4.32
N SER A 102 -4.40 6.06 -4.54
CA SER A 102 -5.55 5.74 -5.40
C SER A 102 -6.83 6.40 -4.90
N ILE A 103 -7.07 6.39 -3.58
CA ILE A 103 -8.24 6.99 -2.94
C ILE A 103 -8.19 8.52 -3.04
N TYR A 104 -7.02 9.13 -2.78
CA TYR A 104 -6.83 10.57 -2.86
C TYR A 104 -7.09 11.11 -4.28
N VAL A 105 -6.60 10.41 -5.31
CA VAL A 105 -6.88 10.78 -6.71
C VAL A 105 -8.38 10.78 -6.99
N ASN A 106 -9.10 9.79 -6.45
CA ASN A 106 -10.55 9.67 -6.63
C ASN A 106 -11.32 10.77 -5.86
N TYR A 107 -10.88 11.08 -4.64
CA TYR A 107 -11.41 12.18 -3.83
C TYR A 107 -11.28 13.55 -4.53
N PHE A 108 -10.10 13.85 -5.07
CA PHE A 108 -9.88 15.11 -5.80
C PHE A 108 -10.69 15.17 -7.09
N ALA A 109 -10.81 14.04 -7.80
CA ALA A 109 -11.65 13.94 -9.00
C ALA A 109 -13.13 14.22 -8.69
N ALA A 110 -13.63 13.79 -7.53
CA ALA A 110 -14.99 14.11 -7.08
C ALA A 110 -15.21 15.62 -6.82
N ARG A 111 -14.14 16.37 -6.50
CA ARG A 111 -14.19 17.83 -6.32
C ARG A 111 -13.78 18.63 -7.57
N GLY A 112 -13.67 17.97 -8.73
CA GLY A 112 -13.31 18.63 -9.99
C GLY A 112 -11.86 19.06 -10.10
N LYS A 113 -10.97 18.63 -9.19
CA LYS A 113 -9.53 18.91 -9.26
C LYS A 113 -8.79 17.64 -9.69
N HIS A 114 -7.95 17.73 -10.72
CA HIS A 114 -7.10 16.60 -11.13
C HIS A 114 -5.75 16.71 -10.43
N VAL A 115 -5.66 16.22 -9.18
CA VAL A 115 -4.39 16.16 -8.44
C VAL A 115 -3.83 14.75 -8.54
N LYS A 116 -2.63 14.60 -9.12
CA LYS A 116 -1.83 13.36 -9.04
C LYS A 116 -0.95 13.46 -7.80
N VAL A 117 -1.35 12.80 -6.71
CA VAL A 117 -0.51 12.67 -5.51
C VAL A 117 0.43 11.48 -5.73
N LYS A 118 1.74 11.74 -5.67
CA LYS A 118 2.79 10.69 -5.67
C LYS A 118 3.40 10.65 -4.26
N PHE A 119 2.87 9.82 -3.39
CA PHE A 119 3.36 9.58 -2.02
C PHE A 119 4.78 9.01 -2.03
N LEU A 120 5.11 8.15 -3.00
CA LEU A 120 6.48 7.65 -3.19
C LEU A 120 7.51 8.76 -3.46
N ASN A 121 7.14 9.82 -4.16
CA ASN A 121 8.04 10.96 -4.41
C ASN A 121 8.30 11.81 -3.15
N PHE A 122 7.44 11.69 -2.12
CA PHE A 122 7.68 12.36 -0.84
C PHE A 122 8.81 11.68 -0.05
N PHE A 123 8.97 10.36 -0.19
CA PHE A 123 10.12 9.63 0.37
C PHE A 123 11.40 9.89 -0.43
N GLY A 124 11.32 9.98 -1.76
CA GLY A 124 12.48 10.29 -2.62
C GLY A 124 13.07 11.68 -2.42
N LYS A 125 12.26 12.68 -2.02
CA LYS A 125 12.74 14.05 -1.76
C LYS A 125 13.60 14.18 -0.50
N LYS A 126 13.66 13.16 0.36
CA LYS A 126 14.61 13.12 1.48
C LYS A 126 15.91 12.39 1.15
N THR A 127 16.06 11.87 -0.07
CA THR A 127 17.27 11.15 -0.49
C THR A 127 18.27 12.02 -1.27
N ASP A 128 17.90 13.27 -1.62
CA ASP A 128 18.79 14.25 -2.26
C ASP A 128 19.62 15.09 -1.25
N ILE A 129 19.93 14.56 -0.06
CA ILE A 129 20.73 15.29 0.97
C ILE A 129 22.21 14.89 0.95
N ILE A 130 22.63 14.07 0.00
CA ILE A 130 24.05 13.72 -0.19
C ILE A 130 24.39 13.88 -1.67
N GLU A 131 24.41 15.13 -2.15
CA GLU A 131 25.38 15.49 -3.18
C GLU A 131 26.74 15.56 -2.47
N ILE A 132 27.59 14.55 -2.68
CA ILE A 132 29.03 14.76 -2.55
C ILE A 132 29.35 15.69 -3.72
N GLU A 133 29.47 16.99 -3.44
CA GLU A 133 30.12 17.92 -4.36
C GLU A 133 31.50 17.34 -4.67
N GLY A 134 31.60 16.70 -5.83
CA GLY A 134 32.85 16.36 -6.44
C GLY A 134 33.56 17.67 -6.71
N ASP A 135 34.59 17.94 -5.91
CA ASP A 135 35.52 19.03 -6.12
C ASP A 135 36.08 18.95 -7.55
N LYS A 136 35.56 19.84 -8.40
CA LYS A 136 36.02 20.10 -9.74
C LYS A 136 36.00 21.60 -9.93
N ASN A 137 37.16 22.21 -9.75
CA ASN A 137 38.01 22.68 -10.85
C ASN A 137 38.84 23.88 -10.37
N GLU A 138 40.13 23.89 -10.69
CA GLU A 138 40.75 25.10 -11.20
C GLU A 138 41.95 24.71 -12.08
N THR A 139 41.64 24.49 -13.36
CA THR A 139 42.59 24.76 -14.45
C THR A 139 42.39 26.23 -14.79
N ASP A 140 43.27 27.10 -14.32
CA ASP A 140 43.65 28.33 -15.02
C ASP A 140 44.92 28.92 -14.39
N LYS A 141 46.06 28.66 -15.04
CA LYS A 141 47.22 29.56 -15.16
C LYS A 141 48.14 29.10 -16.27
#